data_AF-A0A960CL09-F1
#
_entry.id   AF-A0A960CL09-F1
#
_cell.length_a   1.000
_cell.length_b   1.000
_cell.length_c   1.000
_cell.angle_alpha   90.00
_cell.angle_beta   90.00
_cell.angle_gamma   90.00
#
_symmetry.space_group_name_H-M   'P 1'
#
loop_
_entity.id
_entity.type
_entity.pdbx_description
1 polymer ?
#
loop_
_entity_poly.entity_id
_entity_poly.type
_entity_poly.pdbx_seq_one_letter_code
_entity_poly.pdbx_strand_id
1 'polypeptide(L)'
;RDLTVVDWQTVTWGPALTDVAYFIGCALRTEDRRANYDELLRAYHEGLGPNPPLTLDDVRDGVRRQSFFGVMMAVVSSMLVERTDRGDEMFLTMMERHTSHVLDTGALDIVPDDARQALIPDPVDEGAHEPGDEPLWNESWYWDFADPGQGIGGWIRLGLIPNQNVAWINALVCGPDLPTVALLDFQAPLPADPAVVAGDDVELRHGATVPLQSYRVEVSGAAQSHDDPSALLRGEAGRPVRLAMDLTWTTTGTPYAYRITTRYEIPCTITGTISVDGRSYEIEAAVGQRDHSHGVRDWWSMDWVWSALHLDDDTHLHGVDLRIPDLPPLSVGYIQRAGDVVETTEVSADATFADNGLPVQTRIVYQPGPVDTTIRVVGNAPVRLVAPDGRVSLFPRAWVEVETTDGRRGVGWAEWNRNL
;
A
#
# COMPACT_ATOMS: atom_id res chain seq x y z
N ARG A 1 -30.02 -32.31 -37.45
CA ARG A 1 -30.30 -31.44 -36.27
C ARG A 1 -29.64 -30.11 -36.56
N ASP A 2 -30.36 -29.02 -36.35
CA ASP A 2 -29.78 -27.69 -36.48
C ASP A 2 -28.81 -27.47 -35.32
N LEU A 3 -27.62 -26.96 -35.64
CA LEU A 3 -26.57 -26.60 -34.68
C LEU A 3 -26.63 -25.09 -34.46
N THR A 4 -26.94 -24.68 -33.23
CA THR A 4 -26.81 -23.28 -32.82
C THR A 4 -25.50 -23.13 -32.08
N VAL A 5 -24.58 -22.33 -32.63
CA VAL A 5 -23.33 -21.94 -31.97
C VAL A 5 -23.56 -20.61 -31.27
N VAL A 6 -23.17 -20.52 -30.01
CA VAL A 6 -23.21 -19.29 -29.22
C VAL A 6 -21.78 -18.90 -28.89
N ASP A 7 -21.36 -17.74 -29.39
CA ASP A 7 -20.06 -17.16 -29.10
C ASP A 7 -20.20 -16.20 -27.91
N TRP A 8 -19.52 -16.53 -26.81
CA TRP A 8 -19.49 -15.75 -25.58
C TRP A 8 -18.23 -14.87 -25.46
N GLN A 9 -17.39 -14.85 -26.51
CA GLN A 9 -16.15 -14.09 -26.50
C GLN A 9 -16.43 -12.59 -26.52
N THR A 10 -15.80 -11.86 -25.60
CA THR A 10 -15.80 -10.40 -25.58
C THR A 10 -14.57 -9.87 -26.34
N VAL A 11 -14.68 -8.69 -26.94
CA VAL A 11 -13.53 -8.06 -27.61
C VAL A 11 -12.59 -7.52 -26.55
N THR A 12 -11.34 -8.00 -26.55
CA THR A 12 -10.29 -7.54 -25.64
C THR A 12 -9.03 -7.15 -26.41
N TRP A 13 -8.26 -6.21 -25.86
CA TRP A 13 -6.94 -5.88 -26.35
C TRP A 13 -5.91 -6.76 -25.65
N GLY A 14 -5.19 -7.59 -26.41
CA GLY A 14 -4.22 -8.54 -25.83
C GLY A 14 -3.53 -9.43 -26.85
N PRO A 15 -2.77 -10.44 -26.38
CA PRO A 15 -2.06 -11.38 -27.25
C PRO A 15 -3.03 -12.16 -28.15
N ALA A 16 -2.83 -12.10 -29.48
CA ALA A 16 -3.74 -12.76 -30.44
C ALA A 16 -3.80 -14.30 -30.31
N LEU A 17 -2.84 -14.90 -29.61
CA LEU A 17 -2.72 -16.35 -29.50
C LEU A 17 -3.49 -16.92 -28.29
N THR A 18 -4.14 -16.07 -27.49
CA THR A 18 -4.94 -16.49 -26.33
C THR A 18 -6.08 -17.42 -26.74
N ASP A 19 -6.78 -17.14 -27.83
CA ASP A 19 -7.93 -17.94 -28.27
C ASP A 19 -7.54 -19.34 -28.70
N VAL A 20 -6.47 -19.46 -29.52
CA VAL A 20 -5.96 -20.76 -29.95
C VAL A 20 -5.38 -21.56 -28.77
N ALA A 21 -4.70 -20.89 -27.83
CA ALA A 21 -4.21 -21.54 -26.62
C ALA A 21 -5.37 -22.05 -25.74
N TYR A 22 -6.42 -21.25 -25.58
CA TYR A 22 -7.61 -21.61 -24.82
C TYR A 22 -8.36 -22.79 -25.45
N PHE A 23 -8.58 -22.75 -26.77
CA PHE A 23 -9.22 -23.82 -27.53
C PHE A 23 -8.43 -25.14 -27.41
N ILE A 24 -7.14 -25.13 -27.77
CA ILE A 24 -6.28 -26.32 -27.72
C ILE A 24 -6.17 -26.85 -26.29
N GLY A 25 -6.15 -25.96 -25.30
CA GLY A 25 -5.98 -26.30 -23.90
C GLY A 25 -7.18 -27.00 -23.26
N CYS A 26 -8.40 -26.84 -23.79
CA CYS A 26 -9.62 -27.34 -23.13
C CYS A 26 -10.61 -28.08 -24.03
N ALA A 27 -10.79 -27.65 -25.28
CA ALA A 27 -11.88 -28.13 -26.14
C ALA A 27 -11.71 -29.59 -26.61
N LEU A 28 -10.51 -30.18 -26.42
CA LEU A 28 -10.17 -31.53 -26.82
C LEU A 28 -9.86 -32.38 -25.58
N ARG A 29 -10.00 -33.71 -25.70
CA ARG A 29 -9.41 -34.62 -24.70
C ARG A 29 -7.89 -34.48 -24.76
N THR A 30 -7.23 -34.61 -23.61
CA THR A 30 -5.76 -34.49 -23.49
C THR A 30 -5.01 -35.39 -24.47
N GLU A 31 -5.48 -36.62 -24.67
CA GLU A 31 -4.92 -37.58 -25.64
C GLU A 31 -5.03 -37.11 -27.09
N ASP A 32 -6.19 -36.58 -27.49
CA ASP A 32 -6.43 -36.05 -28.83
C ASP A 32 -5.57 -34.81 -29.09
N ARG A 33 -5.47 -33.90 -28.09
CA ARG A 33 -4.61 -32.72 -28.15
C ARG A 33 -3.16 -33.13 -28.39
N ARG A 34 -2.63 -34.08 -27.62
CA ARG A 34 -1.24 -34.55 -27.72
C ARG A 34 -0.95 -35.19 -29.07
N ALA A 35 -1.86 -36.02 -29.56
CA ALA A 35 -1.69 -36.72 -30.83
C ALA A 35 -1.66 -35.77 -32.04
N ASN A 36 -2.34 -34.62 -31.98
CA ASN A 36 -2.55 -33.73 -33.12
C ASN A 36 -1.95 -32.32 -32.92
N TYR A 37 -1.14 -32.09 -31.89
CA TYR A 37 -0.74 -30.74 -31.46
C TYR A 37 -0.11 -29.91 -32.58
N ASP A 38 0.91 -30.47 -33.24
CA ASP A 38 1.62 -29.80 -34.34
C ASP A 38 0.75 -29.56 -35.57
N GLU A 39 -0.22 -30.45 -35.83
CA GLU A 39 -1.17 -30.30 -36.92
C GLU A 39 -2.17 -29.19 -36.64
N LEU A 40 -2.67 -29.09 -35.40
CA LEU A 40 -3.57 -28.02 -34.97
C LEU A 40 -2.91 -26.64 -35.08
N LEU A 41 -1.64 -26.51 -34.66
CA LEU A 41 -0.89 -25.26 -34.81
C LEU A 41 -0.63 -24.90 -36.28
N ARG A 42 -0.32 -25.90 -37.11
CA ARG A 42 -0.12 -25.69 -38.55
C ARG A 42 -1.41 -25.25 -39.22
N ALA A 43 -2.53 -25.89 -38.91
CA ALA A 43 -3.85 -25.52 -39.43
C ALA A 43 -4.24 -24.09 -39.03
N TYR A 44 -3.96 -23.68 -37.78
CA TYR A 44 -4.16 -22.30 -37.35
C TYR A 44 -3.31 -21.32 -38.16
N HIS A 45 -2.01 -21.59 -38.30
CA HIS A 45 -1.09 -20.75 -39.07
C HIS A 45 -1.48 -20.65 -40.56
N GLU A 46 -1.87 -21.75 -41.19
CA GLU A 46 -2.40 -21.74 -42.57
C GLU A 46 -3.70 -20.93 -42.68
N GLY A 47 -4.54 -20.95 -41.65
CA GLY A 47 -5.75 -20.15 -41.53
C GLY A 47 -5.51 -18.63 -41.47
N LEU A 48 -4.29 -18.17 -41.14
CA LEU A 48 -3.92 -16.75 -41.17
C LEU A 48 -3.76 -16.20 -42.60
N GLY A 49 -3.77 -17.08 -43.61
CA GLY A 49 -3.69 -16.72 -45.03
C GLY A 49 -2.29 -16.82 -45.63
N PRO A 50 -2.11 -16.43 -46.90
CA PRO A 50 -0.91 -16.74 -47.68
C PRO A 50 0.36 -15.98 -47.26
N ASN A 51 0.23 -14.87 -46.54
CA ASN A 51 1.34 -14.05 -46.03
C ASN A 51 1.10 -13.71 -44.55
N PRO A 52 1.19 -14.71 -43.65
CA PRO A 52 0.89 -14.50 -42.24
C PRO A 52 1.95 -13.57 -41.62
N PRO A 53 1.54 -12.67 -40.71
CA PRO A 53 2.48 -11.79 -39.99
C PRO A 53 3.32 -12.54 -38.95
N LEU A 54 2.97 -13.80 -38.65
CA LEU A 54 3.61 -14.68 -37.67
C LEU A 54 4.11 -15.94 -38.38
N THR A 55 5.26 -16.45 -37.98
CA THR A 55 5.72 -17.78 -38.36
C THR A 55 5.02 -18.88 -37.54
N LEU A 56 5.13 -20.14 -37.96
CA LEU A 56 4.61 -21.26 -37.18
C LEU A 56 5.29 -21.37 -35.80
N ASP A 57 6.57 -20.99 -35.70
CA ASP A 57 7.29 -20.97 -34.44
C ASP A 57 6.79 -19.83 -33.53
N ASP A 58 6.46 -18.66 -34.09
CA ASP A 58 5.81 -17.58 -33.34
C ASP A 58 4.42 -17.99 -32.81
N VAL A 59 3.65 -18.74 -33.61
CA VAL A 59 2.37 -19.32 -33.16
C VAL A 59 2.60 -20.29 -32.01
N ARG A 60 3.60 -21.17 -32.12
CA ARG A 60 3.93 -22.14 -31.07
C ARG A 60 4.37 -21.45 -29.78
N ASP A 61 5.26 -20.46 -29.86
CA ASP A 61 5.74 -19.71 -28.70
C ASP A 61 4.61 -18.87 -28.08
N GLY A 62 3.79 -18.23 -28.91
CA GLY A 62 2.62 -17.48 -28.44
C GLY A 62 1.60 -18.37 -27.74
N VAL A 63 1.30 -19.56 -28.27
CA VAL A 63 0.42 -20.54 -27.60
C VAL A 63 1.00 -21.01 -26.27
N ARG A 64 2.31 -21.29 -26.22
CA ARG A 64 3.02 -21.64 -24.98
C ARG A 64 2.91 -20.53 -23.94
N ARG A 65 3.12 -19.27 -24.31
CA ARG A 65 2.96 -18.12 -23.39
C ARG A 65 1.53 -17.96 -22.89
N GLN A 66 0.55 -18.24 -23.73
CA GLN A 66 -0.86 -18.02 -23.41
C GLN A 66 -1.58 -19.22 -22.78
N SER A 67 -0.93 -20.38 -22.62
CA SER A 67 -1.56 -21.58 -22.05
C SER A 67 -2.03 -21.41 -20.58
N PHE A 68 -1.44 -20.45 -19.86
CA PHE A 68 -1.82 -20.12 -18.47
C PHE A 68 -3.22 -19.50 -18.36
N PHE A 69 -3.68 -18.81 -19.40
CA PHE A 69 -4.96 -18.09 -19.37
C PHE A 69 -6.14 -19.02 -19.05
N GLY A 70 -6.13 -20.23 -19.62
CA GLY A 70 -7.16 -21.23 -19.36
C GLY A 70 -7.19 -21.74 -17.91
N VAL A 71 -6.03 -21.85 -17.25
CA VAL A 71 -5.94 -22.21 -15.82
C VAL A 71 -6.60 -21.12 -14.97
N MET A 72 -6.28 -19.85 -15.24
CA MET A 72 -6.90 -18.71 -14.56
C MET A 72 -8.41 -18.69 -14.75
N MET A 73 -8.88 -18.90 -15.98
CA MET A 73 -10.31 -18.93 -16.27
C MET A 73 -11.04 -20.08 -15.56
N ALA A 74 -10.41 -21.26 -15.43
CA ALA A 74 -10.99 -22.38 -14.69
C ALA A 74 -11.18 -22.06 -13.20
N VAL A 75 -10.26 -21.30 -12.58
CA VAL A 75 -10.42 -20.83 -11.19
C VAL A 75 -11.48 -19.74 -11.09
N VAL A 76 -11.26 -18.62 -11.79
CA VAL A 76 -12.08 -17.40 -11.64
C VAL A 76 -13.54 -17.67 -11.99
N SER A 77 -13.79 -18.38 -13.09
CA SER A 77 -15.17 -18.67 -13.51
C SER A 77 -15.91 -19.56 -12.51
N SER A 78 -15.22 -20.50 -11.85
CA SER A 78 -15.83 -21.38 -10.84
C SER A 78 -16.29 -20.63 -9.59
N MET A 79 -15.67 -19.48 -9.31
CA MET A 79 -16.03 -18.63 -8.17
C MET A 79 -17.20 -17.67 -8.48
N LEU A 80 -17.51 -17.45 -9.76
CA LEU A 80 -18.50 -16.46 -10.19
C LEU A 80 -19.87 -17.04 -10.56
N VAL A 81 -19.95 -18.35 -10.80
CA VAL A 81 -21.18 -19.03 -11.23
C VAL A 81 -21.81 -19.82 -10.09
N GLU A 82 -23.11 -20.11 -10.22
CA GLU A 82 -23.81 -20.97 -9.27
C GLU A 82 -23.17 -22.37 -9.21
N ARG A 83 -22.87 -22.82 -7.99
CA ARG A 83 -22.22 -24.11 -7.76
C ARG A 83 -23.20 -25.27 -7.94
N THR A 84 -22.83 -26.24 -8.78
CA THR A 84 -23.61 -27.47 -9.03
C THR A 84 -22.66 -28.65 -9.25
N ASP A 85 -23.08 -29.90 -8.98
CA ASP A 85 -22.23 -31.09 -9.15
C ASP A 85 -21.67 -31.22 -10.59
N ARG A 86 -22.52 -30.92 -11.59
CA ARG A 86 -22.11 -30.90 -13.01
C ARG A 86 -21.12 -29.77 -13.30
N GLY A 87 -21.31 -28.61 -12.68
CA GLY A 87 -20.40 -27.47 -12.80
C GLY A 87 -19.04 -27.78 -12.20
N ASP A 88 -19.01 -28.40 -11.02
CA ASP A 88 -17.78 -28.83 -10.35
C ASP A 88 -17.01 -29.83 -11.25
N GLU A 89 -17.67 -30.84 -11.83
CA GLU A 89 -17.04 -31.79 -12.77
C GLU A 89 -16.47 -31.09 -14.02
N MET A 90 -17.22 -30.14 -14.58
CA MET A 90 -16.79 -29.36 -15.74
C MET A 90 -15.53 -28.55 -15.42
N PHE A 91 -15.51 -27.80 -14.31
CA PHE A 91 -14.35 -26.97 -13.94
C PHE A 91 -13.14 -27.80 -13.55
N LEU A 92 -13.31 -28.95 -12.88
CA LEU A 92 -12.22 -29.88 -12.61
C LEU A 92 -11.62 -30.43 -13.91
N THR A 93 -12.47 -30.76 -14.89
CA THR A 93 -12.01 -31.20 -16.22
C THR A 93 -11.27 -30.08 -16.96
N MET A 94 -11.77 -28.85 -16.92
CA MET A 94 -11.09 -27.68 -17.51
C MET A 94 -9.72 -27.45 -16.87
N MET A 95 -9.66 -27.52 -15.54
CA MET A 95 -8.44 -27.38 -14.76
C MET A 95 -7.41 -28.44 -15.15
N GLU A 96 -7.79 -29.72 -15.17
CA GLU A 96 -6.91 -30.83 -15.57
C GLU A 96 -6.36 -30.65 -16.99
N ARG A 97 -7.22 -30.28 -17.95
CA ARG A 97 -6.81 -30.12 -19.35
C ARG A 97 -5.86 -28.93 -19.55
N HIS A 98 -6.19 -27.77 -18.99
CA HIS A 98 -5.35 -26.57 -19.11
C HIS A 98 -4.02 -26.71 -18.37
N THR A 99 -4.01 -27.28 -17.15
CA THR A 99 -2.75 -27.54 -16.43
C THR A 99 -1.88 -28.55 -17.19
N SER A 100 -2.47 -29.60 -17.75
CA SER A 100 -1.74 -30.51 -18.64
C SER A 100 -1.19 -29.81 -19.89
N HIS A 101 -1.88 -28.80 -20.44
CA HIS A 101 -1.40 -28.02 -21.59
C HIS A 101 -0.18 -27.17 -21.23
N VAL A 102 -0.21 -26.51 -20.07
CA VAL A 102 0.93 -25.76 -19.51
C VAL A 102 2.15 -26.66 -19.37
N LEU A 103 1.97 -27.87 -18.82
CA LEU A 103 3.06 -28.84 -18.65
C LEU A 103 3.58 -29.37 -19.99
N ASP A 104 2.69 -29.77 -20.90
CA ASP A 104 3.08 -30.35 -22.19
C ASP A 104 3.82 -29.35 -23.10
N THR A 105 3.57 -28.04 -22.94
CA THR A 105 4.24 -26.98 -23.70
C THR A 105 5.54 -26.50 -23.06
N GLY A 106 5.88 -27.00 -21.87
CA GLY A 106 6.99 -26.47 -21.08
C GLY A 106 6.79 -24.99 -20.74
N ALA A 107 5.55 -24.51 -20.61
CA ALA A 107 5.28 -23.09 -20.39
C ALA A 107 5.85 -22.57 -19.06
N LEU A 108 6.09 -23.46 -18.08
CA LEU A 108 6.77 -23.10 -16.83
C LEU A 108 8.22 -22.67 -17.05
N ASP A 109 8.93 -23.24 -18.03
CA ASP A 109 10.36 -22.93 -18.26
C ASP A 109 10.60 -21.51 -18.81
N ILE A 110 9.55 -20.80 -19.19
CA ILE A 110 9.60 -19.41 -19.65
C ILE A 110 8.99 -18.43 -18.65
N VAL A 111 8.50 -18.94 -17.51
CA VAL A 111 8.16 -18.08 -16.38
C VAL A 111 9.49 -17.58 -15.83
N PRO A 112 9.71 -16.26 -15.77
CA PRO A 112 10.92 -15.71 -15.20
C PRO A 112 11.13 -16.24 -13.76
N ASP A 113 12.34 -16.71 -13.45
CA ASP A 113 12.73 -17.21 -12.11
C ASP A 113 12.83 -16.08 -11.07
N ASP A 114 12.81 -14.81 -11.50
CA ASP A 114 12.81 -13.69 -10.57
C ASP A 114 11.45 -13.61 -9.87
N ALA A 115 11.47 -13.83 -8.55
CA ALA A 115 10.43 -13.29 -7.68
C ALA A 115 10.21 -11.85 -8.12
N ARG A 116 8.97 -11.52 -8.55
CA ARG A 116 8.65 -10.20 -9.12
C ARG A 116 9.30 -9.14 -8.26
N GLN A 117 10.28 -8.43 -8.81
CA GLN A 117 10.95 -7.38 -8.07
C GLN A 117 9.90 -6.39 -7.56
N ALA A 118 10.08 -5.94 -6.32
CA ALA A 118 9.23 -4.92 -5.73
C ALA A 118 9.16 -3.70 -6.67
N LEU A 119 7.97 -3.12 -6.81
CA LEU A 119 7.82 -1.92 -7.64
C LEU A 119 8.54 -0.75 -6.97
N ILE A 120 9.17 0.07 -7.79
CA ILE A 120 9.79 1.33 -7.37
C ILE A 120 8.93 2.44 -7.97
N PRO A 121 8.54 3.47 -7.19
CA PRO A 121 7.80 4.62 -7.71
C PRO A 121 8.59 5.35 -8.79
N ASP A 122 7.90 6.03 -9.71
CA ASP A 122 8.55 6.94 -10.64
C ASP A 122 8.98 8.20 -9.85
N PRO A 123 10.19 8.74 -10.07
CA PRO A 123 10.58 10.03 -9.48
C PRO A 123 9.58 11.18 -9.67
N VAL A 124 8.76 11.17 -10.74
CA VAL A 124 7.71 12.18 -10.95
C VAL A 124 6.58 12.06 -9.92
N ASP A 125 6.38 10.88 -9.33
CA ASP A 125 5.34 10.60 -8.34
C ASP A 125 5.63 11.31 -7.00
N GLU A 126 6.78 11.98 -6.82
CA GLU A 126 7.03 12.85 -5.65
C GLU A 126 6.22 14.16 -5.68
N GLY A 127 5.75 14.56 -6.87
CA GLY A 127 4.92 15.74 -7.10
C GLY A 127 3.42 15.45 -6.95
N ALA A 128 2.61 16.51 -6.96
CA ALA A 128 1.16 16.37 -6.93
C ALA A 128 0.60 15.85 -8.26
N HIS A 129 -0.48 15.08 -8.18
CA HIS A 129 -1.17 14.51 -9.33
C HIS A 129 -2.43 15.28 -9.72
N GLU A 130 -2.85 15.14 -10.97
CA GLU A 130 -4.14 15.65 -11.44
C GLU A 130 -5.29 14.91 -10.73
N PRO A 131 -6.20 15.62 -10.04
CA PRO A 131 -7.28 14.98 -9.33
C PRO A 131 -8.37 14.43 -10.26
N GLY A 132 -8.94 13.29 -9.87
CA GLY A 132 -10.17 12.78 -10.47
C GLY A 132 -11.41 13.52 -9.94
N ASP A 133 -12.58 13.22 -10.49
CA ASP A 133 -13.86 13.85 -10.12
C ASP A 133 -14.48 13.27 -8.83
N GLU A 134 -13.88 12.23 -8.23
CA GLU A 134 -14.44 11.55 -7.07
C GLU A 134 -14.45 12.45 -5.83
N PRO A 135 -15.56 12.57 -5.08
CA PRO A 135 -15.66 13.50 -3.95
C PRO A 135 -14.62 13.29 -2.83
N LEU A 136 -14.09 12.08 -2.72
CA LEU A 136 -13.08 11.67 -1.74
C LEU A 136 -11.70 11.44 -2.37
N TRP A 137 -11.46 11.95 -3.59
CA TRP A 137 -10.11 11.99 -4.14
C TRP A 137 -9.22 12.81 -3.20
N ASN A 138 -8.10 12.23 -2.80
CA ASN A 138 -7.17 12.81 -1.86
C ASN A 138 -5.74 12.63 -2.35
N GLU A 139 -4.96 13.70 -2.28
CA GLU A 139 -3.49 13.65 -2.35
C GLU A 139 -2.95 13.74 -0.93
N SER A 140 -2.01 12.88 -0.55
CA SER A 140 -1.55 12.78 0.83
C SER A 140 -0.08 12.49 0.91
N TRP A 141 0.67 13.43 1.50
CA TRP A 141 2.05 13.22 1.91
C TRP A 141 2.14 13.05 3.42
N TYR A 142 3.04 12.17 3.84
CA TYR A 142 3.27 11.86 5.23
C TYR A 142 4.77 11.69 5.52
N TRP A 143 5.18 12.15 6.70
CA TRP A 143 6.56 12.09 7.16
C TRP A 143 6.59 11.88 8.66
N ASP A 144 7.39 10.94 9.14
CA ASP A 144 7.59 10.72 10.57
C ASP A 144 9.05 10.60 10.98
N PHE A 145 9.28 10.72 12.28
CA PHE A 145 10.57 10.50 12.90
C PHE A 145 10.40 9.99 14.34
N ALA A 146 11.39 9.25 14.80
CA ALA A 146 11.56 8.86 16.19
C ALA A 146 13.02 9.04 16.59
N ASP A 147 13.27 9.87 17.61
CA ASP A 147 14.56 10.04 18.27
C ASP A 147 14.46 9.53 19.72
N PRO A 148 14.79 8.24 19.95
CA PRO A 148 14.82 7.68 21.30
C PRO A 148 15.87 8.34 22.20
N GLY A 149 16.96 8.87 21.63
CA GLY A 149 18.05 9.49 22.38
C GLY A 149 17.62 10.80 23.04
N GLN A 150 16.76 11.57 22.37
CA GLN A 150 16.17 12.80 22.90
C GLN A 150 14.78 12.61 23.50
N GLY A 151 14.19 11.41 23.38
CA GLY A 151 12.86 11.12 23.92
C GLY A 151 11.74 11.87 23.18
N ILE A 152 11.90 12.09 21.88
CA ILE A 152 10.94 12.82 21.05
C ILE A 152 10.67 12.08 19.73
N GLY A 153 9.40 11.96 19.38
CA GLY A 153 8.96 11.52 18.07
C GLY A 153 7.89 12.47 17.56
N GLY A 154 7.70 12.50 16.25
CA GLY A 154 6.61 13.25 15.66
C GLY A 154 6.29 12.82 14.24
N TRP A 155 5.23 13.40 13.71
CA TRP A 155 4.83 13.21 12.34
C TRP A 155 4.18 14.46 11.76
N ILE A 156 4.27 14.58 10.44
CA ILE A 156 3.65 15.62 9.63
C ILE A 156 2.81 14.92 8.57
N ARG A 157 1.63 15.45 8.28
CA ARG A 157 0.80 15.05 7.15
C ARG A 157 0.21 16.26 6.46
N LEU A 158 0.28 16.27 5.14
CA LEU A 158 -0.52 17.14 4.29
C LEU A 158 -1.50 16.27 3.52
N GLY A 159 -2.79 16.60 3.58
CA GLY A 159 -3.83 15.99 2.76
C GLY A 159 -4.56 17.05 1.93
N LEU A 160 -4.53 16.99 0.61
CA LEU A 160 -5.32 17.85 -0.26
C LEU A 160 -6.60 17.11 -0.68
N ILE A 161 -7.76 17.74 -0.55
CA ILE A 161 -9.06 17.18 -0.98
C ILE A 161 -9.70 18.17 -1.97
N PRO A 162 -9.26 18.19 -3.24
CA PRO A 162 -9.65 19.15 -4.26
C PRO A 162 -11.17 19.32 -4.39
N ASN A 163 -11.89 18.20 -4.44
CA ASN A 163 -13.33 18.17 -4.67
C ASN A 163 -14.17 18.63 -3.47
N GLN A 164 -13.53 18.90 -2.33
CA GLN A 164 -14.16 19.52 -1.15
C GLN A 164 -13.57 20.90 -0.82
N ASN A 165 -12.66 21.40 -1.66
CA ASN A 165 -12.00 22.69 -1.48
C ASN A 165 -11.30 22.85 -0.12
N VAL A 166 -10.65 21.79 0.37
CA VAL A 166 -9.99 21.80 1.68
C VAL A 166 -8.63 21.09 1.66
N ALA A 167 -7.71 21.59 2.48
CA ALA A 167 -6.45 20.94 2.84
C ALA A 167 -6.43 20.62 4.34
N TRP A 168 -5.81 19.50 4.69
CA TRP A 168 -5.57 19.06 6.06
C TRP A 168 -4.08 19.14 6.35
N ILE A 169 -3.72 20.00 7.30
CA ILE A 169 -2.35 20.16 7.79
C ILE A 169 -2.30 19.60 9.21
N ASN A 170 -1.44 18.59 9.40
CA ASN A 170 -1.24 17.99 10.71
C ASN A 170 0.27 17.94 10.99
N ALA A 171 0.68 18.44 12.15
CA ALA A 171 2.04 18.27 12.65
C ALA A 171 1.96 18.03 14.16
N LEU A 172 2.46 16.88 14.61
CA LEU A 172 2.40 16.49 16.01
C LEU A 172 3.77 16.04 16.51
N VAL A 173 4.08 16.36 17.77
CA VAL A 173 5.16 15.71 18.52
C VAL A 173 4.65 15.11 19.82
N CYS A 174 5.30 14.05 20.25
CA CYS A 174 5.05 13.36 21.50
C CYS A 174 6.33 12.72 22.03
N GLY A 175 6.30 12.29 23.28
CA GLY A 175 7.39 11.53 23.90
C GLY A 175 6.94 10.96 25.24
N PRO A 176 7.74 10.08 25.87
CA PRO A 176 7.38 9.47 27.15
C PRO A 176 7.25 10.52 28.28
N ASP A 177 8.06 11.57 28.23
CA ASP A 177 8.10 12.66 29.21
C ASP A 177 7.64 14.01 28.63
N LEU A 178 6.97 13.99 27.48
CA LEU A 178 6.49 15.18 26.79
C LEU A 178 4.96 15.12 26.62
N PRO A 179 4.25 16.22 26.88
CA PRO A 179 2.86 16.31 26.46
C PRO A 179 2.79 16.19 24.94
N THR A 180 1.66 15.70 24.43
CA THR A 180 1.42 15.68 22.99
C THR A 180 1.14 17.10 22.53
N VAL A 181 1.92 17.60 21.58
CA VAL A 181 1.71 18.90 20.98
C VAL A 181 1.19 18.71 19.57
N ALA A 182 0.02 19.28 19.28
CA ALA A 182 -0.67 19.10 18.02
C ALA A 182 -0.96 20.44 17.36
N LEU A 183 -0.40 20.64 16.18
CA LEU A 183 -0.78 21.64 15.20
C LEU A 183 -1.70 20.95 14.20
N LEU A 184 -2.98 21.30 14.23
CA LEU A 184 -4.01 20.68 13.39
C LEU A 184 -4.84 21.77 12.72
N ASP A 185 -4.89 21.73 11.39
CA ASP A 185 -5.83 22.51 10.59
C ASP A 185 -6.51 21.58 9.59
N PHE A 186 -7.78 21.27 9.83
CA PHE A 186 -8.59 20.42 8.94
C PHE A 186 -9.43 21.24 7.96
N GLN A 187 -9.28 22.57 7.93
CA GLN A 187 -10.10 23.50 7.16
C GLN A 187 -9.23 24.51 6.38
N ALA A 188 -7.93 24.24 6.23
CA ALA A 188 -7.05 25.10 5.46
C ALA A 188 -7.55 25.18 4.00
N PRO A 189 -7.44 26.35 3.36
CA PRO A 189 -7.81 26.48 1.95
C PRO A 189 -6.89 25.63 1.07
N LEU A 190 -7.39 25.17 -0.07
CA LEU A 190 -6.53 24.55 -1.06
C LEU A 190 -5.48 25.54 -1.54
N PRO A 191 -4.20 25.11 -1.63
CA PRO A 191 -3.14 25.96 -2.11
C PRO A 191 -3.17 26.07 -3.64
N ALA A 192 -2.66 27.19 -4.17
CA ALA A 192 -2.39 27.31 -5.62
C ALA A 192 -1.15 26.52 -6.05
N ASP A 193 -0.17 26.40 -5.15
CA ASP A 193 1.03 25.59 -5.29
C ASP A 193 1.00 24.51 -4.22
N PRO A 194 0.84 23.22 -4.57
CA PRO A 194 0.81 22.13 -3.60
C PRO A 194 1.98 22.13 -2.62
N ALA A 195 3.16 22.62 -3.04
CA ALA A 195 4.37 22.67 -2.21
C ALA A 195 4.33 23.72 -1.08
N VAL A 196 3.36 24.65 -1.11
CA VAL A 196 3.25 25.75 -0.12
C VAL A 196 1.80 25.90 0.31
N VAL A 197 1.49 25.45 1.52
CA VAL A 197 0.14 25.45 2.10
C VAL A 197 0.08 26.35 3.31
N ALA A 198 -0.93 27.21 3.37
CA ALA A 198 -1.14 28.12 4.48
C ALA A 198 -2.59 28.04 4.98
N GLY A 199 -2.73 27.88 6.29
CA GLY A 199 -3.96 28.11 7.04
C GLY A 199 -3.95 29.50 7.70
N ASP A 200 -4.80 29.70 8.71
CA ASP A 200 -4.91 31.00 9.39
C ASP A 200 -3.64 31.40 10.20
N ASP A 201 -3.06 30.46 10.93
CA ASP A 201 -1.79 30.61 11.68
C ASP A 201 -0.93 29.34 11.56
N VAL A 202 -0.93 28.77 10.36
CA VAL A 202 -0.17 27.57 10.00
C VAL A 202 0.43 27.77 8.62
N GLU A 203 1.71 27.47 8.46
CA GLU A 203 2.40 27.41 7.18
C GLU A 203 3.13 26.07 7.07
N LEU A 204 3.00 25.41 5.92
CA LEU A 204 3.71 24.19 5.56
C LEU A 204 4.35 24.37 4.18
N ARG A 205 5.65 24.08 4.08
CA ARG A 205 6.40 24.00 2.83
C ARG A 205 7.02 22.62 2.73
N HIS A 206 6.97 22.01 1.56
CA HIS A 206 7.52 20.67 1.40
C HIS A 206 7.97 20.40 -0.02
N GLY A 207 8.91 19.47 -0.18
CA GLY A 207 9.30 19.00 -1.50
C GLY A 207 10.52 18.09 -1.49
N ALA A 208 10.59 17.23 -2.50
CA ALA A 208 11.79 16.45 -2.78
C ALA A 208 12.90 17.41 -3.24
N THR A 209 14.02 17.42 -2.52
CA THR A 209 15.24 18.14 -2.92
C THR A 209 16.02 17.34 -3.96
N VAL A 210 15.98 16.00 -3.83
CA VAL A 210 16.40 15.03 -4.84
C VAL A 210 15.34 13.93 -4.87
N PRO A 211 14.60 13.74 -5.98
CA PRO A 211 13.53 12.75 -6.07
C PRO A 211 13.95 11.36 -5.57
N LEU A 212 13.10 10.75 -4.75
CA LEU A 212 13.29 9.44 -4.12
C LEU A 212 14.50 9.32 -3.17
N GLN A 213 15.29 10.37 -2.97
CA GLN A 213 16.53 10.34 -2.18
C GLN A 213 16.52 11.29 -0.99
N SER A 214 16.04 12.52 -1.16
CA SER A 214 16.02 13.52 -0.09
C SER A 214 14.79 14.42 -0.21
N TYR A 215 14.16 14.68 0.93
CA TYR A 215 12.90 15.41 1.03
C TYR A 215 12.93 16.35 2.22
N ARG A 216 12.55 17.62 2.05
CA ARG A 216 12.51 18.61 3.13
C ARG A 216 11.08 19.04 3.42
N VAL A 217 10.76 19.22 4.69
CA VAL A 217 9.47 19.73 5.17
C VAL A 217 9.72 20.79 6.23
N GLU A 218 9.12 21.95 6.04
CA GLU A 218 9.07 23.04 7.01
C GLU A 218 7.59 23.23 7.40
N VAL A 219 7.28 23.16 8.69
CA VAL A 219 5.93 23.45 9.20
C VAL A 219 6.03 24.32 10.44
N SER A 220 5.22 25.36 10.54
CA SER A 220 5.17 26.19 11.73
C SER A 220 3.79 26.80 11.95
N GLY A 221 3.40 26.99 13.21
CA GLY A 221 2.07 27.50 13.50
C GLY A 221 1.66 27.50 14.96
N ALA A 222 0.42 27.91 15.19
CA ALA A 222 -0.28 27.69 16.45
C ALA A 222 -0.52 26.20 16.68
N ALA A 223 -0.29 25.76 17.92
CA ALA A 223 -0.49 24.37 18.32
C ALA A 223 -1.14 24.30 19.71
N GLN A 224 -1.56 23.10 20.10
CA GLN A 224 -2.13 22.83 21.42
C GLN A 224 -1.33 21.72 22.11
N SER A 225 -0.99 21.92 23.39
CA SER A 225 -0.33 20.95 24.25
C SER A 225 -1.36 20.21 25.11
N HIS A 226 -1.29 18.88 25.09
CA HIS A 226 -2.20 17.97 25.79
C HIS A 226 -1.40 17.03 26.69
N ASP A 227 -1.62 17.12 28.00
CA ASP A 227 -1.03 16.16 28.96
C ASP A 227 -1.71 14.79 28.86
N ASP A 228 -3.02 14.78 28.54
CA ASP A 228 -3.77 13.59 28.16
C ASP A 228 -3.91 13.54 26.62
N PRO A 229 -3.15 12.69 25.90
CA PRO A 229 -3.26 12.58 24.44
C PRO A 229 -4.65 12.14 23.98
N SER A 230 -5.42 11.43 24.80
CA SER A 230 -6.76 10.98 24.41
C SER A 230 -7.78 12.12 24.33
N ALA A 231 -7.46 13.30 24.86
CA ALA A 231 -8.25 14.52 24.68
C ALA A 231 -8.45 14.87 23.19
N LEU A 232 -7.44 14.62 22.34
CA LEU A 232 -7.51 14.83 20.89
C LEU A 232 -8.57 13.92 20.24
N LEU A 233 -8.71 12.67 20.70
CA LEU A 233 -9.74 11.74 20.24
C LEU A 233 -11.16 12.14 20.67
N ARG A 234 -11.29 13.03 21.66
CA ARG A 234 -12.57 13.61 22.10
C ARG A 234 -12.83 15.00 21.53
N GLY A 235 -11.88 15.57 20.79
CA GLY A 235 -11.97 16.94 20.26
C GLY A 235 -11.86 18.01 21.35
N GLU A 236 -11.23 17.70 22.48
CA GLU A 236 -11.01 18.65 23.58
C GLU A 236 -9.83 19.57 23.27
N ALA A 237 -9.93 20.83 23.68
CA ALA A 237 -8.87 21.81 23.47
C ALA A 237 -7.70 21.62 24.46
N GLY A 238 -6.48 21.80 23.98
CA GLY A 238 -5.27 21.81 24.81
C GLY A 238 -4.82 23.22 25.21
N ARG A 239 -3.67 23.32 25.88
CA ARG A 239 -3.04 24.62 26.20
C ARG A 239 -2.38 25.20 24.95
N PRO A 240 -2.63 26.48 24.59
CA PRO A 240 -1.99 27.08 23.42
C PRO A 240 -0.47 27.12 23.55
N VAL A 241 0.23 26.68 22.50
CA VAL A 241 1.69 26.73 22.34
C VAL A 241 2.03 27.04 20.88
N ARG A 242 3.32 27.14 20.54
CA ARG A 242 3.78 27.14 19.14
C ARG A 242 4.62 25.91 18.85
N LEU A 243 4.49 25.43 17.63
CA LEU A 243 5.27 24.35 17.06
C LEU A 243 5.93 24.85 15.77
N ALA A 244 7.20 24.49 15.59
CA ALA A 244 7.91 24.60 14.34
C ALA A 244 8.77 23.35 14.12
N MET A 245 8.81 22.83 12.90
CA MET A 245 9.72 21.79 12.47
C MET A 245 10.33 22.19 11.12
N ASP A 246 11.63 21.97 10.97
CA ASP A 246 12.35 22.05 9.70
C ASP A 246 13.23 20.80 9.61
N LEU A 247 12.74 19.81 8.87
CA LEU A 247 13.27 18.46 8.88
C LEU A 247 13.54 17.98 7.46
N THR A 248 14.60 17.18 7.31
CA THR A 248 15.01 16.55 6.06
C THR A 248 15.04 15.03 6.22
N TRP A 249 14.30 14.33 5.37
CA TRP A 249 14.29 12.88 5.25
C TRP A 249 15.27 12.47 4.15
N THR A 250 16.24 11.62 4.49
CA THR A 250 17.19 11.03 3.54
C THR A 250 16.94 9.54 3.45
N THR A 251 16.67 9.04 2.24
CA THR A 251 16.33 7.63 1.98
C THR A 251 17.44 6.67 2.44
N THR A 252 17.06 5.63 3.20
CA THR A 252 17.98 4.59 3.69
C THR A 252 17.71 3.20 3.14
N GLY A 253 16.58 3.00 2.45
CA GLY A 253 16.20 1.74 1.81
C GLY A 253 15.76 1.92 0.36
N THR A 254 15.21 0.86 -0.22
CA THR A 254 14.65 0.90 -1.56
C THR A 254 13.24 1.50 -1.51
N PRO A 255 12.95 2.57 -2.26
CA PRO A 255 11.60 3.09 -2.39
C PRO A 255 10.63 2.01 -2.86
N TYR A 256 9.51 1.85 -2.15
CA TYR A 256 8.57 0.75 -2.37
C TYR A 256 7.21 1.26 -2.83
N ALA A 257 6.83 0.97 -4.07
CA ALA A 257 5.50 1.27 -4.60
C ALA A 257 4.55 0.09 -4.42
N TYR A 258 3.33 0.40 -4.00
CA TYR A 258 2.28 -0.59 -3.81
C TYR A 258 1.78 -1.14 -5.14
N ARG A 259 1.37 -2.41 -5.14
CA ARG A 259 0.77 -3.06 -6.32
C ARG A 259 -0.74 -2.85 -6.47
N ILE A 260 -1.43 -2.49 -5.38
CA ILE A 260 -2.90 -2.49 -5.31
C ILE A 260 -3.53 -1.10 -5.25
N THR A 261 -2.74 -0.07 -4.94
CA THR A 261 -3.19 1.33 -4.88
C THR A 261 -2.01 2.24 -5.19
N THR A 262 -2.31 3.46 -5.61
CA THR A 262 -1.39 4.55 -5.89
C THR A 262 -0.80 5.10 -4.60
N ARG A 263 0.27 4.44 -4.12
CA ARG A 263 1.02 4.76 -2.90
C ARG A 263 2.45 4.25 -3.00
N TYR A 264 3.39 4.94 -2.36
CA TYR A 264 4.70 4.39 -2.03
C TYR A 264 5.15 4.73 -0.61
N GLU A 265 6.16 3.99 -0.14
CA GLU A 265 6.72 4.03 1.21
C GLU A 265 8.26 4.04 1.13
N ILE A 266 8.91 4.87 1.94
CA ILE A 266 10.38 5.04 1.91
C ILE A 266 10.94 5.19 3.33
N PRO A 267 11.77 4.24 3.82
CA PRO A 267 12.45 4.36 5.09
C PRO A 267 13.59 5.39 4.97
N CYS A 268 13.77 6.20 6.02
CA CYS A 268 14.65 7.36 6.00
C CYS A 268 15.43 7.55 7.31
N THR A 269 16.56 8.24 7.21
CA THR A 269 17.20 8.97 8.31
C THR A 269 16.75 10.43 8.27
N ILE A 270 16.41 10.99 9.43
CA ILE A 270 15.90 12.35 9.57
C ILE A 270 16.94 13.23 10.26
N THR A 271 17.09 14.45 9.74
CA THR A 271 17.90 15.52 10.35
C THR A 271 17.11 16.83 10.39
N GLY A 272 17.53 17.78 11.24
CA GLY A 272 17.00 19.14 11.25
C GLY A 272 16.63 19.61 12.65
N THR A 273 15.64 20.50 12.75
CA THR A 273 15.29 21.15 14.01
C THR A 273 13.80 21.11 14.32
N ILE A 274 13.50 21.00 15.60
CA ILE A 274 12.13 21.07 16.12
C ILE A 274 12.11 22.08 17.26
N SER A 275 11.14 23.00 17.24
CA SER A 275 10.87 23.88 18.35
C SER A 275 9.44 23.74 18.86
N VAL A 276 9.31 23.48 20.17
CA VAL A 276 8.03 23.39 20.87
C VAL A 276 8.12 24.14 22.18
N ASP A 277 7.19 25.07 22.39
CA ASP A 277 7.04 25.79 23.67
C ASP A 277 8.37 26.41 24.16
N GLY A 278 9.15 26.98 23.24
CA GLY A 278 10.45 27.59 23.52
C GLY A 278 11.61 26.62 23.76
N ARG A 279 11.36 25.30 23.73
CA ARG A 279 12.41 24.27 23.68
C ARG A 279 12.80 24.01 22.23
N SER A 280 14.06 23.65 22.02
CA SER A 280 14.59 23.31 20.70
C SER A 280 15.29 21.95 20.78
N TYR A 281 15.08 21.13 19.77
CA TYR A 281 15.71 19.83 19.57
C TYR A 281 16.47 19.89 18.25
N GLU A 282 17.74 19.48 18.28
CA GLU A 282 18.56 19.31 17.09
C GLU A 282 18.56 17.82 16.76
N ILE A 283 17.98 17.44 15.63
CA ILE A 283 17.90 16.06 15.18
C ILE A 283 19.11 15.78 14.29
N GLU A 284 20.06 14.99 14.78
CA GLU A 284 21.28 14.65 14.03
C GLU A 284 21.09 13.42 13.14
N ALA A 285 20.37 12.40 13.63
CA ALA A 285 20.08 11.16 12.92
C ALA A 285 18.95 10.39 13.62
N ALA A 286 17.70 10.76 13.37
CA ALA A 286 16.53 9.99 13.79
C ALA A 286 16.14 8.97 12.72
N VAL A 287 15.43 7.91 13.12
CA VAL A 287 14.82 6.95 12.17
C VAL A 287 13.38 7.35 11.87
N GLY A 288 12.89 7.03 10.68
CA GLY A 288 11.49 7.23 10.33
C GLY A 288 11.19 6.85 8.90
N GLN A 289 10.02 7.25 8.44
CA GLN A 289 9.48 6.93 7.14
C GLN A 289 8.83 8.16 6.50
N ARG A 290 8.78 8.16 5.18
CA ARG A 290 7.90 9.03 4.41
C ARG A 290 7.07 8.23 3.44
N ASP A 291 5.86 8.69 3.22
CA ASP A 291 4.91 8.10 2.28
C ASP A 291 4.24 9.17 1.45
N HIS A 292 3.79 8.76 0.27
CA HIS A 292 2.95 9.58 -0.59
C HIS A 292 1.89 8.70 -1.24
N SER A 293 0.67 9.23 -1.33
CA SER A 293 -0.40 8.55 -2.02
C SER A 293 -1.48 9.48 -2.55
N HIS A 294 -2.01 9.13 -3.73
CA HIS A 294 -3.09 9.83 -4.41
C HIS A 294 -4.27 8.89 -4.66
N GLY A 295 -5.47 9.44 -4.80
CA GLY A 295 -6.66 8.71 -5.22
C GLY A 295 -7.76 8.69 -4.15
N VAL A 296 -8.78 7.86 -4.36
CA VAL A 296 -9.95 7.82 -3.46
C VAL A 296 -9.57 7.25 -2.10
N ARG A 297 -9.89 8.00 -1.03
CA ARG A 297 -9.66 7.61 0.36
C ARG A 297 -10.90 7.91 1.21
N ASP A 298 -11.69 6.88 1.48
CA ASP A 298 -12.76 6.95 2.48
C ASP A 298 -12.24 6.44 3.83
N TRP A 299 -11.78 7.38 4.67
CA TRP A 299 -11.31 7.11 6.03
C TRP A 299 -12.40 6.48 6.92
N TRP A 300 -13.67 6.57 6.50
CA TRP A 300 -14.84 6.21 7.29
C TRP A 300 -15.52 4.91 6.84
N SER A 301 -14.89 4.13 5.94
CA SER A 301 -15.46 2.89 5.38
C SER A 301 -14.64 1.64 5.66
N MET A 302 -13.46 1.77 6.25
CA MET A 302 -12.52 0.66 6.44
C MET A 302 -11.64 0.89 7.66
N ASP A 303 -11.34 -0.16 8.39
CA ASP A 303 -10.40 -0.14 9.51
C ASP A 303 -9.03 -0.61 9.00
N TRP A 304 -7.95 -0.13 9.61
CA TRP A 304 -6.62 -0.67 9.33
C TRP A 304 -5.65 -0.51 10.48
N VAL A 305 -4.58 -1.29 10.41
CA VAL A 305 -3.33 -1.05 11.14
C VAL A 305 -2.22 -0.83 10.14
N TRP A 306 -1.63 0.36 10.14
CA TRP A 306 -0.42 0.69 9.36
C TRP A 306 0.79 0.73 10.29
N SER A 307 1.95 0.34 9.78
CA SER A 307 3.20 0.40 10.53
C SER A 307 4.41 0.67 9.64
N ALA A 308 5.37 1.40 10.21
CA ALA A 308 6.73 1.57 9.73
C ALA A 308 7.69 1.39 10.90
N LEU A 309 8.41 0.28 10.92
CA LEU A 309 9.25 -0.13 12.04
C LEU A 309 10.70 -0.29 11.54
N HIS A 310 11.64 0.21 12.32
CA HIS A 310 13.07 0.19 12.01
C HIS A 310 13.78 -0.55 13.13
N LEU A 311 14.35 -1.70 12.82
CA LEU A 311 15.09 -2.53 13.77
C LEU A 311 16.55 -2.08 13.86
N ASP A 312 17.18 -2.33 15.01
CA ASP A 312 18.56 -1.97 15.32
C ASP A 312 19.59 -2.65 14.40
N ASP A 313 19.18 -3.67 13.63
CA ASP A 313 20.02 -4.42 12.69
C ASP A 313 19.86 -3.98 11.23
N ASP A 314 19.40 -2.75 11.02
CA ASP A 314 19.08 -2.10 9.74
C ASP A 314 17.96 -2.80 8.94
N THR A 315 17.13 -3.60 9.61
CA THR A 315 15.90 -4.11 9.00
C THR A 315 14.81 -3.05 9.05
N HIS A 316 14.20 -2.75 7.91
CA HIS A 316 13.00 -1.92 7.83
C HIS A 316 11.78 -2.78 7.52
N LEU A 317 10.74 -2.65 8.33
CA LEU A 317 9.48 -3.34 8.19
C LEU A 317 8.40 -2.31 7.90
N HIS A 318 7.60 -2.58 6.88
CA HIS A 318 6.42 -1.80 6.61
C HIS A 318 5.26 -2.74 6.33
N GLY A 319 4.08 -2.43 6.86
CA GLY A 319 2.91 -3.27 6.68
C GLY A 319 1.61 -2.56 6.95
N VAL A 320 0.58 -2.95 6.19
CA VAL A 320 -0.81 -2.56 6.36
C VAL A 320 -1.67 -3.82 6.46
N ASP A 321 -2.44 -3.94 7.54
CA ASP A 321 -3.55 -4.88 7.67
C ASP A 321 -4.85 -4.07 7.47
N LEU A 322 -5.48 -4.23 6.31
CA LEU A 322 -6.67 -3.49 5.87
C LEU A 322 -7.93 -4.36 5.97
N ARG A 323 -8.96 -3.81 6.61
CA ARG A 323 -10.21 -4.48 6.92
C ARG A 323 -11.39 -3.69 6.37
N ILE A 324 -11.93 -4.17 5.26
CA ILE A 324 -13.12 -3.61 4.64
C ILE A 324 -14.29 -4.55 4.98
N PRO A 325 -15.44 -4.03 5.45
CA PRO A 325 -16.62 -4.85 5.71
C PRO A 325 -16.98 -5.74 4.51
N ASP A 326 -17.33 -7.00 4.79
CA ASP A 326 -17.74 -8.01 3.81
C ASP A 326 -16.68 -8.44 2.77
N LEU A 327 -15.43 -7.95 2.88
CA LEU A 327 -14.31 -8.38 2.04
C LEU A 327 -13.28 -9.22 2.84
N PRO A 328 -12.57 -10.14 2.16
CA PRO A 328 -11.40 -10.79 2.76
C PRO A 328 -10.35 -9.75 3.20
N PRO A 329 -9.53 -10.06 4.24
CA PRO A 329 -8.43 -9.19 4.64
C PRO A 329 -7.50 -8.87 3.48
N LEU A 330 -7.09 -7.62 3.38
CA LEU A 330 -6.14 -7.14 2.40
C LEU A 330 -4.89 -6.66 3.14
N SER A 331 -3.71 -6.97 2.61
CA SER A 331 -2.47 -6.50 3.20
C SER A 331 -1.43 -6.15 2.15
N VAL A 332 -0.57 -5.20 2.48
CA VAL A 332 0.59 -4.80 1.68
C VAL A 332 1.74 -4.46 2.63
N GLY A 333 2.97 -4.72 2.20
CA GLY A 333 4.12 -4.46 3.04
C GLY A 333 5.42 -4.94 2.43
N TYR A 334 6.51 -4.62 3.11
CA TYR A 334 7.83 -5.14 2.80
C TYR A 334 8.61 -5.50 4.07
N ILE A 335 9.60 -6.35 3.87
CA ILE A 335 10.74 -6.54 4.77
C ILE A 335 11.99 -6.16 3.97
N GLN A 336 12.69 -5.12 4.39
CA GLN A 336 13.89 -4.62 3.75
C GLN A 336 15.11 -4.79 4.65
N ARG A 337 16.20 -5.32 4.10
CA ARG A 337 17.49 -5.40 4.79
C ARG A 337 18.63 -5.46 3.78
N ALA A 338 19.69 -4.68 4.01
CA ALA A 338 20.91 -4.71 3.19
C ALA A 338 20.66 -4.57 1.66
N GLY A 339 19.63 -3.82 1.27
CA GLY A 339 19.22 -3.62 -0.13
C GLY A 339 18.26 -4.66 -0.70
N ASP A 340 18.05 -5.78 -0.02
CA ASP A 340 17.07 -6.79 -0.41
C ASP A 340 15.67 -6.34 0.03
N VAL A 341 14.69 -6.41 -0.88
CA VAL A 341 13.28 -6.11 -0.62
C VAL A 341 12.47 -7.40 -0.78
N VAL A 342 11.85 -7.84 0.31
CA VAL A 342 10.90 -8.96 0.29
C VAL A 342 9.50 -8.39 0.47
N GLU A 343 8.68 -8.46 -0.57
CA GLU A 343 7.26 -8.09 -0.46
C GLU A 343 6.52 -9.08 0.43
N THR A 344 5.67 -8.54 1.29
CA THR A 344 4.88 -9.39 2.18
C THR A 344 3.76 -10.08 1.41
N THR A 345 3.57 -11.37 1.62
CA THR A 345 2.39 -12.11 1.18
C THR A 345 1.19 -11.87 2.10
N GLU A 346 1.44 -11.60 3.38
CA GLU A 346 0.41 -11.31 4.38
C GLU A 346 1.00 -10.40 5.47
N VAL A 347 0.21 -9.42 5.91
CA VAL A 347 0.43 -8.69 7.17
C VAL A 347 -0.86 -8.79 7.97
N SER A 348 -0.74 -9.21 9.24
CA SER A 348 -1.87 -9.26 10.17
C SER A 348 -1.52 -8.56 11.48
N ALA A 349 -2.50 -7.87 12.05
CA ALA A 349 -2.32 -7.13 13.30
C ALA A 349 -3.40 -7.48 14.34
N ASP A 350 -3.02 -7.68 15.60
CA ASP A 350 -3.95 -7.82 16.72
C ASP A 350 -3.66 -6.70 17.71
N ALA A 351 -4.62 -5.78 17.87
CA ALA A 351 -4.45 -4.55 18.64
C ALA A 351 -5.41 -4.50 19.84
N THR A 352 -4.87 -4.09 20.98
CA THR A 352 -5.64 -3.82 22.20
C THR A 352 -5.67 -2.33 22.50
N PHE A 353 -6.80 -1.85 23.01
CA PHE A 353 -7.03 -0.44 23.30
C PHE A 353 -7.49 -0.26 24.74
N ALA A 354 -7.09 0.85 25.33
CA ALA A 354 -7.66 1.32 26.59
C ALA A 354 -9.05 1.95 26.35
N ASP A 355 -9.81 2.15 27.43
CA ASP A 355 -11.17 2.72 27.38
C ASP A 355 -11.20 4.15 26.80
N ASN A 356 -10.08 4.85 26.78
CA ASN A 356 -9.93 6.18 26.19
C ASN A 356 -9.62 6.16 24.68
N GLY A 357 -9.62 4.97 24.06
CA GLY A 357 -9.40 4.79 22.61
C GLY A 357 -7.95 4.73 22.17
N LEU A 358 -6.97 4.89 23.09
CA LEU A 358 -5.55 4.79 22.76
C LEU A 358 -5.07 3.33 22.72
N PRO A 359 -4.14 2.98 21.82
CA PRO A 359 -3.54 1.66 21.74
C PRO A 359 -2.70 1.39 22.99
N VAL A 360 -2.71 0.14 23.45
CA VAL A 360 -1.90 -0.34 24.59
C VAL A 360 -0.76 -1.21 24.06
N GLN A 361 -1.12 -2.24 23.31
CA GLN A 361 -0.19 -3.18 22.71
C GLN A 361 -0.77 -3.64 21.38
N THR A 362 0.08 -3.90 20.40
CA THR A 362 -0.31 -4.54 19.14
C THR A 362 0.71 -5.61 18.78
N ARG A 363 0.25 -6.74 18.28
CA ARG A 363 1.09 -7.76 17.66
C ARG A 363 0.95 -7.64 16.15
N ILE A 364 2.04 -7.53 15.40
CA ILE A 364 2.03 -7.48 13.92
C ILE A 364 2.89 -8.61 13.39
N VAL A 365 2.33 -9.43 12.48
CA VAL A 365 3.01 -10.56 11.84
C VAL A 365 3.17 -10.28 10.36
N TYR A 366 4.40 -10.40 9.85
CA TYR A 366 4.74 -10.22 8.44
C TYR A 366 5.18 -11.56 7.83
N GLN A 367 4.56 -11.93 6.72
CA GLN A 367 4.94 -13.08 5.90
C GLN A 367 5.43 -12.61 4.54
N PRO A 368 6.43 -13.26 3.89
CA PRO A 368 7.13 -14.45 4.35
C PRO A 368 8.22 -14.14 5.38
N GLY A 369 8.33 -15.00 6.39
CA GLY A 369 9.37 -14.90 7.42
C GLY A 369 8.80 -15.10 8.84
N PRO A 370 9.66 -15.34 9.85
CA PRO A 370 9.23 -15.39 11.24
C PRO A 370 9.23 -13.98 11.86
N VAL A 371 8.85 -12.94 11.11
CA VAL A 371 8.79 -11.58 11.65
C VAL A 371 7.46 -11.39 12.35
N ASP A 372 7.42 -11.88 13.58
CA ASP A 372 6.32 -11.71 14.52
C ASP A 372 6.73 -10.70 15.57
N THR A 373 6.03 -9.58 15.61
CA THR A 373 6.42 -8.40 16.38
C THR A 373 5.41 -8.10 17.46
N THR A 374 5.88 -7.65 18.61
CA THR A 374 5.07 -6.98 19.62
C THR A 374 5.51 -5.52 19.67
N ILE A 375 4.56 -4.61 19.46
CA ILE A 375 4.80 -3.18 19.57
C ILE A 375 4.18 -2.61 20.85
N ARG A 376 4.94 -1.74 21.52
CA ARG A 376 4.58 -1.05 22.76
C ARG A 376 4.60 0.45 22.53
N VAL A 377 3.56 1.12 22.96
CA VAL A 377 3.44 2.57 22.81
C VAL A 377 4.43 3.31 23.71
N VAL A 378 5.15 4.27 23.13
CA VAL A 378 6.09 5.18 23.81
C VAL A 378 5.49 6.59 23.89
N GLY A 379 4.90 7.07 22.80
CA GLY A 379 4.24 8.36 22.74
C GLY A 379 3.02 8.29 21.83
N ASN A 380 1.90 8.88 22.26
CA ASN A 380 0.68 8.95 21.47
C ASN A 380 0.58 10.32 20.78
N ALA A 381 0.27 10.34 19.50
CA ALA A 381 -0.02 11.54 18.72
C ALA A 381 -1.25 11.30 17.83
N PRO A 382 -2.43 11.09 18.43
CA PRO A 382 -3.64 10.70 17.72
C PRO A 382 -4.33 11.90 17.05
N VAL A 383 -5.18 11.63 16.06
CA VAL A 383 -6.16 12.60 15.55
C VAL A 383 -7.56 12.00 15.49
N ARG A 384 -8.56 12.87 15.39
CA ARG A 384 -9.96 12.51 15.22
C ARG A 384 -10.43 13.04 13.87
N LEU A 385 -10.90 12.15 13.00
CA LEU A 385 -11.35 12.50 11.66
C LEU A 385 -12.88 12.53 11.62
N VAL A 386 -13.46 13.65 11.22
CA VAL A 386 -14.91 13.84 11.14
C VAL A 386 -15.29 14.11 9.69
N ALA A 387 -16.16 13.27 9.13
CA ALA A 387 -16.69 13.45 7.79
C ALA A 387 -17.69 14.63 7.75
N PRO A 388 -17.92 15.24 6.58
CA PRO A 388 -18.99 16.23 6.41
C PRO A 388 -20.39 15.71 6.78
N ASP A 389 -20.63 14.41 6.66
CA ASP A 389 -21.89 13.75 7.02
C ASP A 389 -21.98 13.36 8.52
N GLY A 390 -20.94 13.64 9.30
CA GLY A 390 -20.87 13.39 10.74
C GLY A 390 -20.29 12.03 11.14
N ARG A 391 -19.93 11.14 10.20
CA ARG A 391 -19.16 9.92 10.54
C ARG A 391 -17.84 10.28 11.21
N VAL A 392 -17.41 9.43 12.14
CA VAL A 392 -16.19 9.65 12.93
C VAL A 392 -15.28 8.44 12.77
N SER A 393 -14.02 8.71 12.43
CA SER A 393 -12.94 7.75 12.60
C SER A 393 -12.01 8.24 13.69
N LEU A 394 -11.70 7.34 14.63
CA LEU A 394 -10.61 7.54 15.58
C LEU A 394 -9.32 7.08 14.93
N PHE A 395 -8.33 7.97 14.95
CA PHE A 395 -7.06 7.74 14.30
C PHE A 395 -5.90 7.81 15.29
N PRO A 396 -5.78 6.83 16.23
CA PRO A 396 -4.57 6.72 17.01
C PRO A 396 -3.36 6.54 16.10
N ARG A 397 -2.32 7.31 16.39
CA ARG A 397 -1.01 7.15 15.80
C ARG A 397 0.01 7.32 16.91
N ALA A 398 1.02 6.46 16.95
CA ALA A 398 1.93 6.38 18.08
C ALA A 398 3.36 6.08 17.64
N TRP A 399 4.31 6.74 18.31
CA TRP A 399 5.68 6.27 18.36
C TRP A 399 5.71 5.02 19.23
N VAL A 400 6.30 3.95 18.71
CA VAL A 400 6.36 2.64 19.34
C VAL A 400 7.79 2.12 19.44
N GLU A 401 8.02 1.30 20.46
CA GLU A 401 9.10 0.33 20.51
C GLU A 401 8.59 -0.99 19.92
N VAL A 402 9.46 -1.72 19.22
CA VAL A 402 9.18 -3.04 18.67
C VAL A 402 10.15 -4.08 19.23
N GLU A 403 9.63 -5.26 19.55
CA GLU A 403 10.41 -6.47 19.82
C GLU A 403 9.88 -7.61 18.95
N THR A 404 10.77 -8.31 18.26
CA THR A 404 10.45 -9.49 17.46
C THR A 404 10.56 -10.75 18.32
N THR A 405 9.87 -11.83 17.94
CA THR A 405 9.98 -13.13 18.62
C THR A 405 11.39 -13.76 18.56
N ASP A 406 12.22 -13.35 17.60
CA ASP A 406 13.64 -13.72 17.51
C ASP A 406 14.59 -12.79 18.30
N GLY A 407 14.04 -11.82 19.04
CA GLY A 407 14.77 -10.96 19.99
C GLY A 407 15.39 -9.70 19.40
N ARG A 408 15.14 -9.39 18.13
CA ARG A 408 15.49 -8.09 17.53
C ARG A 408 14.57 -7.01 18.07
N ARG A 409 15.11 -5.79 18.13
CA ARG A 409 14.44 -4.64 18.71
C ARG A 409 14.57 -3.44 17.79
N GLY A 410 13.76 -2.43 18.04
CA GLY A 410 13.80 -1.18 17.29
C GLY A 410 12.69 -0.25 17.71
N VAL A 411 12.45 0.74 16.87
CA VAL A 411 11.40 1.74 17.06
C VAL A 411 10.72 2.06 15.73
N GLY A 412 9.61 2.79 15.80
CA GLY A 412 8.96 3.30 14.60
C GLY A 412 7.60 3.88 14.92
N TRP A 413 6.74 3.89 13.91
CA TRP A 413 5.39 4.40 14.01
C TRP A 413 4.37 3.33 13.67
N ALA A 414 3.28 3.34 14.42
CA ALA A 414 2.10 2.56 14.13
C ALA A 414 0.85 3.44 14.19
N GLU A 415 -0.11 3.09 13.37
CA GLU A 415 -1.35 3.82 13.17
C GLU A 415 -2.52 2.84 13.12
N TRP A 416 -3.64 3.28 13.68
CA TRP A 416 -4.90 2.55 13.65
C TRP A 416 -5.98 3.49 13.13
N ASN A 417 -6.69 3.10 12.08
CA ASN A 417 -7.95 3.74 11.70
C ASN A 417 -9.10 2.89 12.22
N ARG A 418 -10.00 3.51 12.98
CA ARG A 418 -11.11 2.82 13.64
C ARG A 418 -12.39 3.60 13.49
N ASN A 419 -13.32 3.02 12.75
CA ASN A 419 -14.65 3.60 12.54
C ASN A 419 -15.55 3.30 13.75
N LEU A 420 -16.30 4.31 14.20
CA LEU A 420 -17.22 4.22 15.35
C LEU A 420 -18.67 3.93 14.95
#